data_AF-A0A4R2TAJ0-F1
#
_entry.id   AF-A0A4R2TAJ0-F1
#
_cell.length_a   1.000
_cell.length_b   1.000
_cell.length_c   1.000
_cell.angle_alpha   90.00
_cell.angle_beta   90.00
_cell.angle_gamma   90.00
#
_symmetry.space_group_name_H-M   'P 1'
#
loop_
_entity.id
_entity.type
_entity.pdbx_description
1 polymer ?
#
loop_
_entity_poly.entity_id
_entity_poly.type
_entity_poly.pdbx_seq_one_letter_code
_entity_poly.pdbx_strand_id
1 'polypeptide(L)'
;MSAPGSRPMGEVIGRQPAAWLVTPSKTPYAWYGTIEDGEKVGFGGHSIKGGRRFTNEQARECMSRGLDVLTAPAMTVRRNVGILELSLGTFRPLPVYEFECPIIRKLADGRVRVIAPSGAEKLVEGDGWTSPRRNSGSARKAQA
;
A
#
# COMPACT_ATOMS: atom_id res chain seq x y z
N MET A 1 -24.72 -6.68 -15.33
CA MET A 1 -23.62 -6.76 -14.35
C MET A 1 -22.94 -5.40 -14.33
N SER A 2 -23.25 -4.56 -13.34
CA SER A 2 -22.67 -3.22 -13.24
C SER A 2 -21.21 -3.35 -12.79
N ALA A 3 -20.29 -2.72 -13.52
CA ALA A 3 -18.90 -2.60 -13.10
C ALA A 3 -18.85 -2.10 -11.64
N PRO A 4 -17.94 -2.62 -10.79
CA PRO A 4 -17.75 -2.06 -9.46
C PRO A 4 -17.48 -0.56 -9.63
N GLY A 5 -18.35 0.26 -9.04
CA GLY A 5 -18.34 1.70 -9.23
C GLY A 5 -16.93 2.25 -9.05
N SER A 6 -16.47 3.05 -10.00
CA SER A 6 -15.17 3.70 -9.95
C SER A 6 -15.06 4.47 -8.64
N ARG A 7 -14.26 3.95 -7.71
CA ARG A 7 -13.95 4.67 -6.46
C ARG A 7 -13.37 6.02 -6.89
N PRO A 8 -13.78 7.15 -6.28
CA PRO A 8 -13.22 8.44 -6.64
C PRO A 8 -11.71 8.40 -6.36
N MET A 9 -10.93 8.32 -7.43
CA MET A 9 -9.47 8.37 -7.38
C MET A 9 -9.06 9.83 -7.36
N GLY A 10 -8.40 10.26 -6.29
CA GLY A 10 -7.57 11.46 -6.40
C GLY A 10 -6.36 11.22 -7.29
N GLU A 11 -5.59 12.27 -7.53
CA GLU A 11 -4.35 12.21 -8.31
C GLU A 11 -3.38 11.15 -7.75
N VAL A 12 -2.74 10.38 -8.63
CA VAL A 12 -1.67 9.47 -8.24
C VAL A 12 -0.39 10.28 -8.02
N ILE A 13 0.04 10.39 -6.77
CA ILE A 13 1.14 11.29 -6.40
C ILE A 13 2.51 10.60 -6.31
N GLY A 14 2.54 9.27 -6.25
CA GLY A 14 3.79 8.51 -6.26
C GLY A 14 3.65 7.06 -5.84
N ARG A 15 4.82 6.40 -5.71
CA ARG A 15 4.93 4.98 -5.32
C ARG A 15 4.76 4.75 -3.84
N GLN A 16 5.14 5.72 -3.01
CA GLN A 16 5.01 5.71 -1.56
C GLN A 16 5.36 7.10 -1.01
N PRO A 17 5.08 7.38 0.28
CA PRO A 17 5.63 8.55 0.96
C PRO A 17 7.17 8.52 1.00
N ALA A 18 7.81 9.68 0.85
CA ALA A 18 9.27 9.83 0.82
C ALA A 18 9.94 9.99 2.19
N ALA A 19 9.17 10.36 3.21
CA ALA A 19 9.64 10.49 4.57
C ALA A 19 8.65 9.83 5.53
N TRP A 20 9.21 9.16 6.54
CA TRP A 20 8.45 8.59 7.62
C TRP A 20 8.20 9.66 8.69
N LEU A 21 6.94 10.02 8.93
CA LEU A 21 6.57 10.75 10.14
C LEU A 21 6.29 9.73 11.24
N VAL A 22 7.27 9.53 12.11
CA VAL A 22 7.26 8.53 13.19
C VAL A 22 6.23 8.90 14.25
N THR A 23 5.33 7.97 14.58
CA THR A 23 4.80 7.86 15.94
C THR A 23 5.40 6.57 16.56
N PRO A 24 6.28 6.65 17.57
CA PRO A 24 7.13 5.53 18.00
C PRO A 24 6.40 4.30 18.55
N SER A 25 5.11 4.40 18.88
CA SER A 25 4.40 3.43 19.72
C SER A 25 3.49 2.46 18.97
N LYS A 26 3.47 2.45 17.64
CA LYS A 26 2.62 1.53 16.86
C LYS A 26 3.41 0.88 15.74
N THR A 27 3.15 -0.40 15.48
CA THR A 27 3.42 -1.07 14.19
C THR A 27 2.23 -0.88 13.23
N PRO A 28 2.24 0.11 12.30
CA PRO A 28 1.21 0.13 11.25
C PRO A 28 1.66 0.58 9.85
N TYR A 29 2.95 0.63 9.51
CA TYR A 29 3.37 1.33 8.28
C TYR A 29 3.74 0.37 7.14
N ALA A 30 2.79 -0.48 6.78
CA ALA A 30 2.94 -1.48 5.71
C ALA A 30 3.44 -0.89 4.38
N TRP A 31 3.09 0.37 4.16
CA TRP A 31 3.17 1.10 2.90
C TRP A 31 4.39 2.03 2.82
N TYR A 32 5.43 1.73 3.60
CA TYR A 32 6.70 2.44 3.60
C TYR A 32 7.82 1.40 3.49
N GLY A 33 8.75 1.62 2.58
CA GLY A 33 9.97 0.82 2.42
C GLY A 33 11.08 1.63 1.75
N THR A 34 12.21 0.99 1.52
CA THR A 34 13.38 1.63 0.92
C THR A 34 13.41 1.32 -0.58
N ILE A 35 13.35 2.36 -1.42
CA ILE A 35 13.49 2.22 -2.88
C ILE A 35 14.85 2.78 -3.27
N GLU A 36 15.76 1.90 -3.69
CA GLU A 36 17.02 2.30 -4.31
C GLU A 36 16.77 3.01 -5.65
N ASP A 37 17.56 4.05 -5.90
CA ASP A 37 17.48 4.91 -7.09
C ASP A 37 16.13 5.63 -7.26
N GLY A 38 15.33 5.72 -6.18
CA GLY A 38 14.08 6.47 -6.16
C GLY A 38 14.30 7.97 -6.01
N GLU A 39 13.58 8.76 -6.81
CA GLU A 39 13.62 10.23 -6.74
C GLU A 39 12.51 10.76 -5.83
N LYS A 40 12.86 11.71 -4.95
CA LYS A 40 11.88 12.45 -4.15
C LYS A 40 11.20 13.51 -5.01
N VAL A 41 9.88 13.44 -5.11
CA VAL A 41 9.05 14.33 -5.93
C VAL A 41 7.87 14.91 -5.12
N GLY A 42 7.20 15.89 -5.72
CA GLY A 42 6.08 16.60 -5.10
C GLY A 42 6.53 17.73 -4.17
N PHE A 43 5.57 18.57 -3.73
CA PHE A 43 5.87 19.69 -2.85
C PHE A 43 6.54 19.22 -1.55
N GLY A 44 7.73 19.75 -1.23
CA GLY A 44 8.52 19.31 -0.07
C GLY A 44 9.12 17.91 -0.19
N GLY A 45 9.12 17.29 -1.38
CA GLY A 45 9.70 15.97 -1.61
C GLY A 45 8.99 14.86 -0.84
N HIS A 46 7.65 14.89 -0.77
CA HIS A 46 6.84 13.99 0.05
C HIS A 46 6.53 12.63 -0.59
N SER A 47 6.82 12.44 -1.88
CA SER A 47 6.54 11.21 -2.63
C SER A 47 7.80 10.65 -3.30
N ILE A 48 7.86 9.34 -3.54
CA ILE A 48 8.93 8.71 -4.34
C ILE A 48 8.41 8.31 -5.72
N LYS A 49 9.19 8.57 -6.77
CA LYS A 49 9.00 8.06 -8.15
C LYS A 49 10.26 7.37 -8.66
N GLY A 50 10.13 6.49 -9.65
CA GLY A 50 11.25 5.76 -10.24
C GLY A 50 11.92 4.77 -9.26
N GLY A 51 13.16 4.40 -9.57
CA GLY A 51 13.97 3.44 -8.80
C GLY A 51 13.66 1.98 -9.09
N ARG A 52 14.18 1.09 -8.24
CA ARG A 52 14.00 -0.36 -8.38
C ARG A 52 12.52 -0.79 -8.37
N ARG A 53 12.22 -1.89 -9.07
CA ARG A 53 10.86 -2.45 -9.19
C ARG A 53 10.19 -2.71 -7.84
N PHE A 54 10.91 -3.30 -6.89
CA PHE A 54 10.44 -3.52 -5.53
C PHE A 54 11.30 -2.77 -4.53
N THR A 55 10.75 -2.50 -3.34
CA THR A 55 11.56 -2.03 -2.21
C THR A 55 12.55 -3.11 -1.78
N ASN A 56 13.60 -2.71 -1.06
CA ASN A 56 14.59 -3.63 -0.52
C ASN A 56 13.94 -4.66 0.42
N GLU A 57 12.94 -4.25 1.19
CA GLU A 57 12.20 -5.10 2.11
C GLU A 57 11.29 -6.08 1.36
N GLN A 58 10.63 -5.64 0.28
CA GLN A 58 9.86 -6.53 -0.59
C GLN A 58 10.78 -7.56 -1.27
N ALA A 59 11.93 -7.14 -1.78
CA ALA A 59 12.90 -8.03 -2.41
C ALA A 59 13.42 -9.08 -1.44
N ARG A 60 13.74 -8.68 -0.20
CA ARG A 60 14.15 -9.60 0.88
C ARG A 60 13.07 -10.64 1.17
N GLU A 61 11.82 -10.22 1.25
CA GLU A 61 10.69 -11.11 1.52
C GLU A 61 10.39 -12.05 0.35
N CYS A 62 10.50 -11.57 -0.90
CA CYS A 62 10.44 -12.43 -2.08
C CYS A 62 11.48 -13.55 -2.01
N MET A 63 12.76 -13.20 -1.77
CA MET A 63 13.84 -14.18 -1.65
C MET A 63 13.59 -15.19 -0.53
N SER A 64 13.12 -14.73 0.63
CA SER A 64 12.82 -15.61 1.78
C SER A 64 11.70 -16.63 1.49
N ARG A 65 10.84 -16.33 0.52
CA ARG A 65 9.70 -17.16 0.10
C ARG A 65 9.99 -17.96 -1.18
N GLY A 66 11.22 -17.91 -1.69
CA GLY A 66 11.60 -18.57 -2.94
C GLY A 66 11.01 -17.94 -4.20
N LEU A 67 10.58 -16.67 -4.12
CA LEU A 67 10.11 -15.90 -5.27
C LEU A 67 11.30 -15.18 -5.91
N ASP A 68 11.47 -15.33 -7.22
CA ASP A 68 12.43 -14.54 -7.98
C ASP A 68 11.97 -13.08 -8.04
N VAL A 69 12.78 -12.17 -7.51
CA VAL A 69 12.50 -10.73 -7.43
C VAL A 69 12.26 -10.12 -8.82
N LEU A 70 12.91 -10.64 -9.86
CA LEU A 70 12.78 -10.07 -11.21
C LEU A 70 11.48 -10.49 -11.89
N THR A 71 11.03 -11.73 -11.67
CA THR A 71 9.87 -12.31 -12.36
C THR A 71 8.64 -12.51 -11.48
N ALA A 72 8.72 -12.18 -10.18
CA ALA A 72 7.61 -12.36 -9.25
C ALA A 72 6.33 -11.70 -9.79
N PRO A 73 5.20 -12.44 -9.80
CA PRO A 73 3.92 -11.86 -10.16
C PRO A 73 3.61 -10.74 -9.18
N ALA A 74 3.16 -9.60 -9.69
CA ALA A 74 2.85 -8.43 -8.88
C ALA A 74 1.48 -7.86 -9.26
N MET A 75 0.93 -7.03 -8.37
CA MET A 75 -0.25 -6.23 -8.66
C MET A 75 -0.04 -4.79 -8.24
N THR A 76 -0.68 -3.87 -8.95
CA THR A 76 -0.80 -2.48 -8.52
C THR A 76 -1.76 -2.40 -7.34
N VAL A 77 -1.24 -1.98 -6.20
CA VAL A 77 -2.00 -1.71 -4.98
C VAL A 77 -2.22 -0.21 -4.84
N ARG A 78 -3.43 0.20 -4.44
CA ARG A 78 -3.83 1.60 -4.31
C ARG A 78 -4.25 1.93 -2.89
N ARG A 79 -3.77 3.05 -2.36
CA ARG A 79 -4.16 3.56 -1.04
C ARG A 79 -4.31 5.07 -1.06
N ASN A 80 -5.39 5.57 -0.46
CA ASN A 80 -5.54 7.00 -0.21
C ASN A 80 -4.44 7.51 0.73
N VAL A 81 -3.93 8.69 0.44
CA VAL A 81 -2.97 9.39 1.29
C VAL A 81 -3.58 9.61 2.67
N GLY A 82 -2.82 9.30 3.72
CA GLY A 82 -3.19 9.58 5.09
C GLY A 82 -3.03 11.06 5.41
N ILE A 83 -3.84 11.59 6.33
CA ILE A 83 -3.75 13.01 6.76
C ILE A 83 -2.37 13.39 7.32
N LEU A 84 -1.65 12.42 7.89
CA LEU A 84 -0.28 12.60 8.39
C LEU A 84 0.78 12.58 7.29
N GLU A 85 0.44 12.15 6.07
CA GLU A 85 1.36 12.06 4.93
C GLU A 85 1.28 13.31 4.05
N LEU A 86 0.09 13.89 3.93
CA LEU A 86 -0.14 15.13 3.20
C LEU A 86 -1.30 15.89 3.85
N SER A 87 -1.01 17.09 4.38
CA SER A 87 -2.05 17.97 4.89
C SER A 87 -2.80 18.59 3.73
N LEU A 88 -4.02 18.12 3.48
CA LEU A 88 -4.89 18.60 2.42
C LEU A 88 -6.09 19.34 3.03
N GLY A 89 -6.50 20.44 2.39
CA GLY A 89 -7.74 21.13 2.74
C GLY A 89 -8.98 20.22 2.51
N THR A 90 -10.09 20.57 3.16
CA THR A 90 -11.25 19.69 3.42
C THR A 90 -12.08 19.25 2.20
N PHE A 91 -11.76 19.65 0.96
CA PHE A 91 -12.69 19.54 -0.18
C PHE A 91 -12.08 19.00 -1.50
N ARG A 92 -11.12 18.06 -1.43
CA ARG A 92 -10.59 17.41 -2.64
C ARG A 92 -10.64 15.88 -2.52
N PRO A 93 -10.81 15.14 -3.64
CA PRO A 93 -10.54 13.71 -3.64
C PRO A 93 -9.16 13.45 -3.06
N LEU A 94 -9.08 12.52 -2.10
CA LEU A 94 -7.79 12.21 -1.47
C LEU A 94 -6.85 11.66 -2.56
N PRO A 95 -5.64 12.23 -2.73
CA PRO A 95 -4.64 11.68 -3.61
C PRO A 95 -4.31 10.24 -3.22
N VAL A 96 -3.71 9.51 -4.15
CA VAL A 96 -3.51 8.07 -4.06
C VAL A 96 -2.02 7.75 -4.24
N TYR A 97 -1.52 6.81 -3.45
CA TYR A 97 -0.27 6.12 -3.72
C TYR A 97 -0.55 4.82 -4.49
N GLU A 98 0.24 4.56 -5.52
CA GLU A 98 0.22 3.33 -6.31
C GLU A 98 1.50 2.52 -6.08
N PHE A 99 1.36 1.32 -5.53
CA PHE A 99 2.47 0.44 -5.18
C PHE A 99 2.48 -0.75 -6.14
N GLU A 100 3.64 -1.13 -6.66
CA GLU A 100 3.78 -2.46 -7.27
C GLU A 100 4.13 -3.45 -6.16
N CYS A 101 3.20 -4.35 -5.84
CA CYS A 101 3.36 -5.31 -4.74
C CYS A 101 3.45 -6.74 -5.26
N PRO A 102 4.50 -7.52 -4.90
CA PRO A 102 4.57 -8.94 -5.20
C PRO A 102 3.36 -9.69 -4.62
N ILE A 103 2.80 -10.60 -5.41
CA ILE A 103 1.68 -11.46 -5.02
C ILE A 103 2.23 -12.72 -4.34
N ILE A 104 1.73 -12.99 -3.15
CA ILE A 104 1.98 -14.25 -2.44
C ILE A 104 0.97 -15.30 -2.90
N ARG A 105 -0.34 -14.96 -2.84
CA ARG A 105 -1.42 -15.84 -3.31
C ARG A 105 -2.72 -15.09 -3.50
N LYS A 106 -3.59 -15.62 -4.36
CA LYS A 106 -4.98 -15.20 -4.49
C LYS A 106 -5.86 -16.08 -3.59
N LEU A 107 -6.84 -15.50 -2.92
CA LEU A 107 -7.79 -16.21 -2.07
C LEU A 107 -9.07 -16.53 -2.85
N ALA A 108 -9.82 -17.53 -2.38
CA ALA A 108 -11.07 -17.95 -3.01
C ALA A 108 -12.17 -16.87 -3.00
N ASP A 109 -12.10 -15.93 -2.06
CA ASP A 109 -13.01 -14.78 -1.95
C ASP A 109 -12.64 -13.59 -2.85
N GLY A 110 -11.65 -13.77 -3.74
CA GLY A 110 -11.19 -12.75 -4.68
C GLY A 110 -10.17 -11.76 -4.10
N ARG A 111 -9.87 -11.80 -2.80
CA ARG A 111 -8.82 -10.97 -2.19
C ARG A 111 -7.43 -11.53 -2.48
N VAL A 112 -6.42 -10.69 -2.43
CA VAL A 112 -5.04 -11.05 -2.78
C VAL A 112 -4.11 -10.77 -1.61
N ARG A 113 -3.27 -11.75 -1.25
CA ARG A 113 -2.18 -11.55 -0.31
C ARG A 113 -0.94 -11.07 -1.05
N VAL A 114 -0.37 -9.97 -0.58
CA VAL A 114 0.76 -9.30 -1.21
C VAL A 114 1.85 -8.98 -0.18
N ILE A 115 3.07 -8.74 -0.67
CA ILE A 115 4.18 -8.19 0.10
C ILE A 115 4.12 -6.66 -0.03
N ALA A 116 3.76 -5.97 1.04
CA ALA A 116 3.70 -4.51 1.07
C ALA A 116 5.11 -3.88 1.04
N PRO A 117 5.29 -2.59 0.73
CA PRO A 117 6.58 -1.91 0.68
C PRO A 117 7.50 -2.16 1.88
N SER A 118 6.95 -2.31 3.09
CA SER A 118 7.71 -2.65 4.31
C SER A 118 8.22 -4.09 4.40
N GLY A 119 7.91 -4.94 3.42
CA GLY A 119 8.06 -6.40 3.50
C GLY A 119 6.88 -7.10 4.20
N ALA A 120 6.04 -6.38 4.93
CA ALA A 120 4.93 -7.00 5.64
C ALA A 120 3.90 -7.61 4.70
N GLU A 121 3.42 -8.81 5.04
CA GLU A 121 2.29 -9.44 4.35
C GLU A 121 0.99 -8.64 4.59
N LYS A 122 0.26 -8.32 3.52
CA LYS A 122 -1.03 -7.62 3.56
C LYS A 122 -2.06 -8.29 2.68
N LEU A 123 -3.32 -8.10 3.07
CA LEU A 123 -4.48 -8.53 2.31
C LEU A 123 -5.09 -7.29 1.63
N VAL A 124 -5.25 -7.36 0.32
CA VAL A 124 -5.87 -6.31 -0.50
C VAL A 124 -7.05 -6.88 -1.27
N GLU A 125 -7.95 -5.99 -1.70
CA GLU A 125 -9.06 -6.37 -2.57
C GLU A 125 -8.55 -6.83 -3.94
N GLY A 126 -9.36 -7.60 -4.67
CA GLY A 126 -8.99 -8.14 -5.99
C GLY A 126 -8.69 -7.07 -7.04
N ASP A 127 -9.21 -5.85 -6.87
CA ASP A 127 -8.96 -4.68 -7.70
C ASP A 127 -7.70 -3.88 -7.28
N GLY A 128 -6.98 -4.38 -6.27
CA GLY A 128 -5.75 -3.77 -5.74
C GLY A 128 -5.97 -2.66 -4.73
N TRP A 129 -7.21 -2.35 -4.34
CA TRP A 129 -7.40 -1.36 -3.29
C TRP A 129 -7.11 -1.93 -1.91
N THR A 130 -6.42 -1.14 -1.08
CA THR A 130 -6.34 -1.43 0.35
C THR A 130 -7.73 -1.22 0.95
N SER A 131 -8.29 -2.24 1.62
CA SER A 131 -9.52 -2.05 2.39
C SER A 131 -9.29 -0.99 3.47
N PRO A 132 -10.27 -0.14 3.81
CA PRO A 132 -10.18 0.71 4.98
C PRO A 132 -9.82 -0.15 6.20
N ARG A 133 -8.97 0.36 7.10
CA ARG A 133 -8.77 -0.30 8.40
C ARG A 133 -10.16 -0.47 9.03
N ARG A 134 -10.69 -1.70 9.04
CA ARG A 134 -11.74 -2.05 9.99
C ARG A 134 -11.11 -1.86 11.36
N ASN A 135 -11.45 -0.76 12.03
CA ASN A 135 -11.17 -0.65 13.45
C ASN A 135 -11.73 -1.93 14.07
N SER A 136 -10.83 -2.75 14.61
CA SER A 136 -11.17 -3.86 15.50
C SER A 136 -11.72 -3.23 16.78
N GLY A 137 -12.96 -2.76 16.68
CA GLY A 137 -13.71 -2.01 17.67
C GLY A 137 -15.18 -2.37 17.53
N SER A 138 -15.46 -3.67 17.51
CA SER A 138 -16.70 -4.19 18.05
C SER A 138 -16.38 -5.56 18.62
N ALA A 139 -16.04 -5.54 19.91
CA ALA A 139 -15.91 -6.72 20.71
C ALA A 139 -17.22 -7.53 20.66
N ARG A 140 -17.07 -8.85 20.76
CA ARG A 140 -18.12 -9.80 21.11
C ARG A 140 -19.16 -9.20 22.06
N LYS A 141 -20.40 -9.11 21.59
CA LYS A 141 -21.68 -9.30 22.32
C LYS A 141 -22.73 -9.43 21.20
N ALA A 142 -23.54 -10.47 21.08
CA ALA A 142 -24.08 -11.37 22.09
C ALA A 142 -24.14 -12.81 21.57
N GLN A 143 -23.63 -13.74 22.37
CA GLN A 143 -24.28 -15.04 22.59
C GLN A 143 -25.16 -14.84 23.81
N ALA A 144 -26.46 -15.01 23.63
CA ALA A 144 -27.49 -15.48 24.58
C ALA A 144 -28.84 -15.15 23.94
#